data_AF-A0A383AX68-F1
#
_entry.id   AF-A0A383AX68-F1
#
_cell.length_a   1.000
_cell.length_b   1.000
_cell.length_c   1.000
_cell.angle_alpha   90.00
_cell.angle_beta   90.00
_cell.angle_gamma   90.00
#
_symmetry.space_group_name_H-M   'P 1'
#
loop_
_entity.id
_entity.type
_entity.pdbx_description
1 polymer ?
#
loop_
_entity_poly.entity_id
_entity_poly.type
_entity_poly.pdbx_seq_one_letter_code
_entity_poly.pdbx_strand_id
1 'polypeptide(L)'
;MKLRIFSILFLASFIIAQPTIDLIEPAFGGIGSTITISGENFSSNSIENTVFFSGLESNVLNAAENELMVSVPYGAYYTPISVYTNGFYATSSQRFNVTFNATEELTVA
;
A
#
# COMPACT_ATOMS: atom_id res chain seq x y z
N MET A 1 16.53 44.62 32.32
CA MET A 1 16.25 43.19 32.61
C MET A 1 15.07 42.76 31.75
N LYS A 2 15.12 41.54 31.20
CA LYS A 2 14.06 40.80 30.47
C LYS A 2 13.98 41.11 28.97
N LEU A 3 13.85 40.13 28.07
CA LEU A 3 14.27 38.73 27.96
C LEU A 3 14.05 38.48 26.46
N ARG A 4 15.11 38.20 25.70
CA ARG A 4 14.99 38.01 24.24
C ARG A 4 14.23 36.70 24.00
N ILE A 5 13.10 36.79 23.30
CA ILE A 5 12.28 35.63 22.93
C ILE A 5 13.12 34.74 22.02
N PHE A 6 13.73 33.70 22.58
CA PHE A 6 14.24 32.57 21.82
C PHE A 6 13.05 31.68 21.51
N SER A 7 12.41 31.94 20.36
CA SER A 7 11.44 31.01 19.80
C SER A 7 12.22 29.75 19.40
N ILE A 8 12.20 28.74 20.27
CA ILE A 8 12.68 27.40 19.94
C ILE A 8 11.62 26.83 18.99
N LEU A 9 11.95 26.79 17.70
CA LEU A 9 11.28 25.91 16.76
C LEU A 9 11.62 24.49 17.23
N PHE A 10 10.74 23.85 18.00
CA PHE A 10 10.90 22.44 18.36
C PHE A 10 10.64 21.63 17.08
N LEU A 11 11.68 21.42 16.29
CA LEU A 11 11.62 20.50 15.16
C LEU A 11 11.55 19.09 15.75
N ALA A 12 10.34 18.54 15.85
CA ALA A 12 10.17 17.14 16.20
C ALA A 12 10.71 16.30 15.03
N SER A 13 11.80 15.57 15.26
CA SER A 13 12.28 14.58 14.29
C SER A 13 11.33 13.38 14.31
N PHE A 14 10.53 13.22 13.26
CA PHE A 14 9.76 11.99 13.05
C PHE A 14 10.71 10.96 12.43
N ILE A 15 10.98 9.86 13.14
CA ILE A 15 11.74 8.75 12.57
C ILE A 15 10.77 7.96 11.69
N ILE A 16 10.90 8.12 10.37
CA ILE A 16 10.15 7.32 9.40
C ILE A 16 10.91 6.00 9.23
N ALA A 17 10.27 4.89 9.60
CA ALA A 17 10.80 3.55 9.42
C ALA A 17 10.47 3.00 8.02
N GLN A 18 11.28 2.04 7.54
CA GLN A 18 11.01 1.38 6.27
C GLN A 18 9.75 0.51 6.40
N PRO A 19 8.81 0.57 5.43
CA PRO A 19 7.63 -0.29 5.44
C PRO A 19 8.03 -1.76 5.30
N THR A 20 7.22 -2.64 5.87
CA THR A 20 7.29 -4.09 5.68
C THR A 20 5.98 -4.63 5.15
N ILE A 21 6.03 -5.77 4.46
CA ILE A 21 4.83 -6.48 4.01
C ILE A 21 4.98 -7.93 4.46
N ASP A 22 4.14 -8.33 5.41
CA ASP A 22 4.24 -9.64 6.06
C ASP A 22 3.24 -10.64 5.47
N LEU A 23 2.03 -10.19 5.13
CA LEU A 23 0.96 -11.05 4.63
C LEU A 23 0.08 -10.32 3.60
N ILE A 24 -0.31 -11.05 2.56
CA ILE A 24 -1.37 -10.65 1.62
C ILE A 24 -2.52 -11.65 1.74
N GLU A 25 -3.70 -11.16 2.10
CA GLU A 25 -4.89 -11.98 2.30
C GLU A 25 -6.16 -11.35 1.70
N PRO A 26 -6.90 -12.09 0.84
CA PRO A 26 -6.53 -13.36 0.22
C PRO A 26 -5.28 -13.24 -0.67
N ALA A 27 -4.53 -14.35 -0.82
CA ALA A 27 -3.37 -14.42 -1.71
C ALA A 27 -3.72 -14.49 -3.21
N PHE A 28 -5.02 -14.46 -3.53
CA PHE A 28 -5.55 -14.59 -4.88
C PHE A 28 -6.90 -13.88 -5.00
N GLY A 29 -7.28 -13.53 -6.22
CA GLY A 29 -8.55 -12.84 -6.47
C GLY A 29 -8.64 -12.27 -7.87
N GLY A 30 -9.86 -11.92 -8.28
CA GLY A 30 -10.12 -11.30 -9.57
C GLY A 30 -9.83 -9.81 -9.60
N ILE A 31 -9.83 -9.22 -10.79
CA ILE A 31 -9.77 -7.77 -10.97
C ILE A 31 -10.91 -7.11 -10.18
N GLY A 32 -10.61 -6.03 -9.45
CA GLY A 32 -11.55 -5.32 -8.59
C GLY A 32 -11.84 -5.97 -7.24
N SER A 33 -11.34 -7.19 -6.98
CA SER A 33 -11.47 -7.79 -5.65
C SER A 33 -10.68 -7.00 -4.60
N THR A 34 -11.19 -6.98 -3.38
CA THR A 34 -10.51 -6.35 -2.24
C THR A 34 -9.59 -7.35 -1.56
N ILE A 35 -8.38 -6.90 -1.26
CA ILE A 35 -7.40 -7.65 -0.48
C ILE A 35 -6.88 -6.79 0.67
N THR A 36 -6.37 -7.46 1.70
CA THR A 36 -5.68 -6.86 2.84
C THR A 36 -4.20 -7.17 2.75
N ILE A 37 -3.38 -6.15 3.01
CA ILE A 37 -1.92 -6.23 3.11
C ILE A 37 -1.56 -5.88 4.55
N SER A 38 -1.09 -6.85 5.31
CA SER A 38 -0.60 -6.64 6.67
C SER A 38 0.91 -6.42 6.67
N GLY A 39 1.38 -5.53 7.54
CA GLY A 39 2.79 -5.18 7.67
C GLY A 39 3.03 -4.15 8.76
N GLU A 40 4.07 -3.34 8.60
CA GLU A 40 4.39 -2.24 9.51
C GLU A 40 4.81 -0.98 8.75
N ASN A 41 4.72 0.16 9.44
CA ASN A 41 5.19 1.48 9.01
C ASN A 41 4.53 2.02 7.74
N PHE A 42 3.27 1.64 7.49
CA PHE A 42 2.43 2.32 6.52
C PHE A 42 1.96 3.68 7.06
N SER A 43 1.59 4.60 6.17
CA SER A 43 0.90 5.82 6.63
C SER A 43 -0.53 5.47 7.01
N SER A 44 -1.05 6.04 8.09
CA SER A 44 -2.49 5.98 8.41
C SER A 44 -3.33 6.86 7.47
N ASN A 45 -2.70 7.72 6.67
CA ASN A 45 -3.36 8.47 5.60
C ASN A 45 -3.29 7.68 4.29
N SER A 46 -4.43 7.30 3.72
CA SER A 46 -4.50 6.50 2.49
C SER A 46 -3.80 7.15 1.30
N ILE A 47 -3.85 8.49 1.18
CA ILE A 47 -3.26 9.23 0.05
C ILE A 47 -1.72 9.19 0.08
N GLU A 48 -1.12 8.90 1.22
CA GLU A 48 0.33 8.82 1.40
C GLU A 48 0.89 7.40 1.15
N ASN A 49 0.02 6.43 0.84
CA ASN A 49 0.40 5.09 0.45
C ASN A 49 0.09 4.87 -1.03
N THR A 50 1.06 4.35 -1.78
CA THR A 50 0.86 3.91 -3.16
C THR A 50 1.18 2.43 -3.25
N VAL A 51 0.23 1.63 -3.73
CA VAL A 51 0.36 0.18 -3.82
C VAL A 51 0.42 -0.24 -5.28
N PHE A 52 1.35 -1.14 -5.60
CA PHE A 52 1.62 -1.58 -6.97
C PHE A 52 1.54 -3.09 -7.13
N PHE A 53 0.90 -3.54 -8.20
CA PHE A 53 0.93 -4.91 -8.71
C PHE A 53 1.83 -4.94 -9.97
N SER A 54 3.12 -5.26 -9.82
CA SER A 54 4.11 -5.19 -10.93
C SER A 54 4.13 -3.85 -11.68
N GLY A 55 3.94 -2.74 -10.95
CA GLY A 55 3.92 -1.38 -11.53
C GLY A 55 2.53 -0.86 -11.91
N LEU A 56 1.48 -1.67 -11.78
CA LEU A 56 0.10 -1.20 -11.89
C LEU A 56 -0.35 -0.64 -10.55
N GLU A 57 -0.69 0.65 -10.53
CA GLU A 57 -1.19 1.31 -9.31
C GLU A 57 -2.58 0.78 -8.93
N SER A 58 -2.72 0.44 -7.66
CA SER A 58 -3.94 -0.07 -7.04
C SER A 58 -4.63 1.03 -6.24
N ASN A 59 -5.96 0.97 -6.16
CA ASN A 59 -6.72 1.89 -5.32
C ASN A 59 -6.65 1.48 -3.85
N VAL A 60 -6.15 2.37 -3.00
CA VAL A 60 -6.11 2.20 -1.54
C VAL A 60 -7.47 2.60 -0.95
N LEU A 61 -8.21 1.62 -0.44
CA LEU A 61 -9.55 1.78 0.12
C LEU A 61 -9.52 2.22 1.59
N ASN A 62 -8.57 1.69 2.37
CA ASN A 62 -8.35 2.03 3.77
C ASN A 62 -6.87 1.86 4.13
N ALA A 63 -6.39 2.66 5.09
CA ALA A 63 -5.02 2.59 5.57
C ALA A 63 -4.93 2.73 7.08
N ALA A 64 -4.06 1.92 7.68
CA ALA A 64 -3.58 1.98 9.05
C ALA A 64 -2.08 1.69 9.05
N GLU A 65 -1.40 1.96 10.15
CA GLU A 65 0.07 1.79 10.23
C GLU A 65 0.54 0.35 9.99
N ASN A 66 -0.35 -0.62 10.19
CA ASN A 66 -0.08 -2.05 10.06
C ASN A 66 -0.97 -2.78 9.03
N GLU A 67 -1.83 -2.05 8.32
CA GLU A 67 -2.79 -2.65 7.40
C GLU A 67 -3.14 -1.70 6.25
N LEU A 68 -3.12 -2.22 5.02
CA LEU A 68 -3.70 -1.57 3.85
C LEU A 68 -4.78 -2.44 3.24
N MET A 69 -5.93 -1.85 2.95
CA MET A 69 -6.98 -2.49 2.17
C MET A 69 -6.99 -1.90 0.77
N VAL A 70 -6.84 -2.73 -0.25
CA VAL A 70 -6.67 -2.28 -1.63
C VAL A 70 -7.49 -3.11 -2.62
N SER A 71 -7.74 -2.57 -3.82
CA SER A 71 -8.40 -3.32 -4.89
C SER A 71 -7.42 -3.81 -5.96
N VAL A 72 -7.62 -5.02 -6.47
CA VAL A 72 -6.77 -5.57 -7.54
C VAL A 72 -6.96 -4.76 -8.84
N PRO A 73 -5.91 -4.14 -9.41
CA PRO A 73 -6.03 -3.29 -10.59
C PRO A 73 -6.15 -4.11 -11.88
N TYR A 74 -6.72 -3.50 -12.92
CA TYR A 74 -6.81 -4.11 -14.25
C TYR A 74 -5.42 -4.40 -14.82
N GLY A 75 -5.27 -5.58 -15.42
CA GLY A 75 -3.99 -6.04 -15.99
C GLY A 75 -3.03 -6.66 -14.98
N ALA A 76 -3.40 -6.72 -13.69
CA ALA A 76 -2.63 -7.48 -12.72
C ALA A 76 -2.53 -8.96 -13.14
N TYR A 77 -1.39 -9.57 -12.85
CA TYR A 77 -1.12 -10.99 -13.08
C TYR A 77 -0.40 -11.56 -11.86
N TYR A 78 0.21 -12.74 -11.99
CA TYR A 78 1.00 -13.33 -10.93
C TYR A 78 2.25 -12.49 -10.56
N THR A 79 2.16 -11.69 -9.51
CA THR A 79 3.16 -10.67 -9.17
C THR A 79 3.37 -10.51 -7.66
N PRO A 80 4.59 -10.13 -7.20
CA PRO A 80 4.72 -9.49 -5.90
C PRO A 80 3.98 -8.15 -5.87
N ILE A 81 3.62 -7.71 -4.66
CA ILE A 81 3.03 -6.39 -4.40
C ILE A 81 4.10 -5.50 -3.79
N SER A 82 4.16 -4.25 -4.22
CA SER A 82 5.04 -3.24 -3.63
C SER A 82 4.22 -2.12 -3.01
N VAL A 83 4.68 -1.60 -1.88
CA VAL A 83 4.10 -0.44 -1.21
C VAL A 83 5.16 0.66 -1.19
N TYR A 84 4.80 1.85 -1.66
CA TYR A 84 5.55 3.08 -1.49
C TYR A 84 4.84 3.95 -0.46
N THR A 85 5.54 4.34 0.59
CA THR A 85 5.00 5.21 1.63
C THR A 85 6.14 5.94 2.30
N ASN A 86 5.91 7.20 2.67
CA ASN A 86 6.88 8.05 3.37
C ASN A 86 8.29 8.11 2.73
N GLY A 87 8.39 7.95 1.40
CA GLY A 87 9.67 7.97 0.68
C GLY A 87 10.39 6.62 0.57
N PHE A 88 9.81 5.54 1.10
CA PHE A 88 10.41 4.21 1.12
C PHE A 88 9.56 3.17 0.39
N TYR A 89 10.23 2.13 -0.11
CA TYR A 89 9.59 0.98 -0.74
C TYR A 89 9.70 -0.27 0.14
N ALA A 90 8.61 -1.03 0.17
CA ALA A 90 8.57 -2.44 0.55
C ALA A 90 8.12 -3.27 -0.65
N THR A 91 8.59 -4.51 -0.76
CA THR A 91 8.08 -5.48 -1.73
C THR A 91 7.83 -6.80 -1.01
N SER A 92 6.67 -7.38 -1.25
CA SER A 92 6.27 -8.63 -0.63
C SER A 92 7.13 -9.80 -1.14
N SER A 93 7.46 -10.72 -0.23
CA SER A 93 8.01 -12.03 -0.61
C SER A 93 6.93 -12.93 -1.20
N GLN A 94 5.69 -12.80 -0.70
CA GLN A 94 4.49 -13.45 -1.23
C GLN A 94 4.10 -12.85 -2.57
N ARG A 95 3.65 -13.68 -3.50
CA ARG A 95 3.05 -13.26 -4.77
C ARG A 95 1.53 -13.37 -4.70
N PHE A 96 0.84 -12.42 -5.30
CA PHE A 96 -0.60 -12.46 -5.49
C PHE A 96 -0.96 -13.18 -6.79
N ASN A 97 -1.93 -14.10 -6.73
CA ASN A 97 -2.39 -14.86 -7.90
C ASN A 97 -3.72 -14.33 -8.42
N VAL A 98 -3.69 -13.66 -9.57
CA VAL A 98 -4.92 -13.16 -10.20
C VAL A 98 -5.74 -14.31 -10.78
N THR A 99 -7.03 -14.33 -10.48
CA THR A 99 -8.00 -15.28 -11.04
C THR A 99 -8.91 -14.60 -12.05
N PHE A 100 -9.27 -15.32 -13.10
CA PHE A 100 -10.11 -14.78 -14.18
C PHE A 100 -11.43 -15.53 -14.18
N ASN A 101 -12.55 -14.79 -14.20
CA ASN A 101 -13.85 -15.37 -14.47
C ASN A 101 -14.08 -15.34 -15.99
N ALA A 102 -14.04 -16.51 -16.62
CA ALA A 102 -14.17 -16.66 -18.06
C ALA A 102 -15.47 -16.05 -18.64
N THR A 103 -16.50 -15.85 -17.82
CA THR A 103 -17.78 -15.27 -18.26
C THR A 103 -17.72 -13.75 -18.46
N GLU A 104 -16.89 -13.02 -17.69
CA GLU A 104 -16.82 -11.56 -17.77
C GLU A 104 -15.77 -11.05 -18.78
N GLU A 105 -14.80 -11.89 -19.15
CA GLU A 105 -13.75 -11.53 -20.11
C GLU A 105 -14.28 -11.44 -21.56
N LEU A 106 -15.36 -12.17 -21.88
CA LEU A 106 -15.93 -12.21 -23.23
C LEU A 106 -16.93 -11.10 -23.54
N THR A 107 -17.29 -10.23 -22.58
CA THR A 107 -18.27 -9.14 -22.78
C THR A 107 -17.63 -7.77 -22.99
N VAL A 108 -16.30 -7.67 -22.87
CA VAL A 108 -15.54 -6.42 -23.05
C VAL A 108 -14.79 -6.36 -24.40
N ALA A 109 -15.06 -7.31 -25.30
CA ALA A 109 -14.50 -7.34 -26.66
C ALA A 109 -15.43 -6.67 -27.70
#